data_AF-A0A3D0TIX2-F1
#
_entry.id   AF-A0A3D0TIX2-F1
#
_cell.length_a   1.000
_cell.length_b   1.000
_cell.length_c   1.000
_cell.angle_alpha   90.00
_cell.angle_beta   90.00
_cell.angle_gamma   90.00
#
_symmetry.space_group_name_H-M   'P 1'
#
loop_
_entity.id
_entity.type
_entity.pdbx_description
1 polymer ?
#
loop_
_entity_poly.entity_id
_entity_poly.type
_entity_poly.pdbx_seq_one_letter_code
_entity_poly.pdbx_strand_id
1 'polypeptide(L)'
;DIFGQETLITALSHEPDFVVEFLEHLTEKIIVPWCELLVQKFPNIWLELSDASGSPLFISPHLFQKIAAGPVLRLIKEFPWGNRVFVANYRGDMTPKISRVEGRRGAGRRNRRAQQTDPETSSTQSSTNALNELIDFKLSLCTEFIIKLDADQSPLSIYIEQAIRREKPLYLGIGATRIDRNSIADREAAKSELEDLATNSAKAIKTVSESLADKGQYRSNLSWPGDVYFEDVNAES
;
A
#
# COMPACT_ATOMS: atom_id res chain seq x y z
N ASP A 1 -20.16 -21.92 -4.41
CA ASP A 1 -19.13 -21.11 -5.08
C ASP A 1 -19.14 -19.71 -4.55
N ILE A 2 -18.00 -19.31 -3.97
CA ILE A 2 -17.71 -17.89 -3.75
C ILE A 2 -17.47 -17.31 -5.15
N PHE A 3 -18.07 -16.16 -5.45
CA PHE A 3 -17.92 -15.46 -6.72
C PHE A 3 -16.42 -15.38 -7.07
N GLY A 4 -16.01 -15.97 -8.19
CA GLY A 4 -14.60 -16.04 -8.57
C GLY A 4 -13.99 -14.66 -8.76
N GLN A 5 -12.68 -14.51 -8.51
CA GLN A 5 -11.99 -13.21 -8.59
C GLN A 5 -12.16 -12.55 -9.97
N GLU A 6 -12.04 -13.31 -11.06
CA GLU A 6 -12.22 -12.81 -12.42
C GLU A 6 -13.64 -12.28 -12.67
N THR A 7 -14.64 -12.99 -12.17
CA THR A 7 -16.05 -12.58 -12.29
C THR A 7 -16.30 -11.30 -11.49
N LEU A 8 -15.71 -11.17 -10.30
CA LEU A 8 -15.84 -9.97 -9.47
C LEU A 8 -15.15 -8.76 -10.10
N ILE A 9 -13.96 -8.94 -10.68
CA ILE A 9 -13.24 -7.89 -11.43
C ILE A 9 -14.03 -7.44 -12.66
N THR A 10 -14.68 -8.38 -13.36
CA THR A 10 -15.55 -8.07 -14.50
C THR A 10 -16.77 -7.27 -14.05
N ALA A 11 -17.43 -7.73 -12.98
CA ALA A 11 -18.60 -7.07 -12.40
C ALA A 11 -18.29 -5.65 -11.89
N LEU A 12 -17.07 -5.38 -11.39
CA LEU A 12 -16.66 -4.04 -10.98
C LEU A 12 -16.80 -2.99 -12.09
N SER A 13 -16.66 -3.41 -13.35
CA SER A 13 -16.80 -2.51 -14.51
C SER A 13 -18.22 -2.51 -15.09
N HIS A 14 -18.90 -3.65 -15.10
CA HIS A 14 -20.17 -3.82 -15.81
C HIS A 14 -21.41 -3.72 -14.91
N GLU A 15 -21.29 -4.12 -13.64
CA GLU A 15 -22.38 -4.21 -12.66
C GLU A 15 -21.89 -3.67 -11.29
N PRO A 16 -21.44 -2.40 -11.20
CA PRO A 16 -20.81 -1.88 -9.99
C PRO A 16 -21.74 -1.88 -8.77
N ASP A 17 -23.05 -1.68 -8.97
CA ASP A 17 -24.04 -1.69 -7.89
C ASP A 17 -24.16 -3.08 -7.27
N PHE A 18 -24.14 -4.13 -8.09
CA PHE A 18 -24.09 -5.51 -7.59
C PHE A 18 -22.84 -5.76 -6.75
N VAL A 19 -21.67 -5.25 -7.18
CA VAL A 19 -20.44 -5.40 -6.40
C VAL A 19 -20.52 -4.68 -5.07
N VAL A 20 -21.08 -3.46 -5.04
CA VAL A 20 -21.31 -2.73 -3.79
C VAL A 20 -22.20 -3.54 -2.85
N GLU A 21 -23.38 -3.99 -3.32
CA GLU A 21 -24.30 -4.81 -2.51
C GLU A 21 -23.66 -6.11 -2.02
N PHE A 22 -22.86 -6.76 -2.87
CA PHE A 22 -22.14 -7.98 -2.53
C PHE A 22 -21.10 -7.74 -1.42
N LEU A 23 -20.28 -6.69 -1.57
CA LEU A 23 -19.28 -6.32 -0.57
C LEU A 23 -19.92 -5.88 0.75
N GLU A 24 -21.04 -5.16 0.70
CA GLU A 24 -21.84 -4.81 1.88
C GLU A 24 -22.37 -6.07 2.58
N HIS A 25 -22.96 -7.00 1.83
CA HIS A 25 -23.48 -8.25 2.38
C HIS A 25 -22.37 -9.08 3.04
N LEU A 26 -21.20 -9.20 2.39
CA LEU A 26 -20.04 -9.89 2.95
C LEU A 26 -19.55 -9.21 4.22
N THR A 27 -19.50 -7.88 4.22
CA THR A 27 -19.09 -7.09 5.38
C THR A 27 -20.01 -7.33 6.56
N GLU A 28 -21.33 -7.26 6.35
CA GLU A 28 -22.33 -7.38 7.41
C GLU A 28 -22.49 -8.79 7.95
N LYS A 29 -22.47 -9.79 7.06
CA LYS A 29 -22.76 -11.18 7.45
C LYS A 29 -21.54 -11.94 7.93
N ILE A 30 -20.34 -11.52 7.52
CA ILE A 30 -19.10 -12.26 7.78
C ILE A 30 -18.08 -11.40 8.53
N ILE A 31 -17.65 -10.28 7.94
CA ILE A 31 -16.51 -9.53 8.46
C ILE A 31 -16.82 -8.90 9.81
N VAL A 32 -17.94 -8.19 9.94
CA VAL A 32 -18.34 -7.53 11.20
C VAL A 32 -18.47 -8.54 12.35
N PRO A 33 -19.27 -9.63 12.24
CA PRO A 33 -19.37 -10.62 13.32
C PRO A 33 -18.02 -11.24 13.70
N TRP A 34 -17.14 -11.44 12.73
CA TRP A 34 -15.82 -12.02 12.99
C TRP A 34 -14.89 -11.05 13.73
N CYS A 35 -14.86 -9.78 13.30
CA CYS A 35 -14.14 -8.72 14.00
C CYS A 35 -14.67 -8.53 15.42
N GLU A 36 -15.99 -8.50 15.62
CA GLU A 36 -16.60 -8.37 16.95
C GLU A 36 -16.20 -9.52 17.88
N LEU A 37 -16.23 -10.76 17.37
CA LEU A 37 -15.80 -11.94 18.14
C LEU A 37 -14.31 -11.84 18.53
N LEU A 38 -13.45 -11.45 17.60
CA LEU A 38 -12.01 -11.29 17.84
C LEU A 38 -11.74 -10.21 18.89
N VAL A 39 -12.41 -9.07 18.78
CA VAL A 39 -12.30 -7.96 19.73
C VAL A 39 -12.79 -8.37 21.11
N GLN A 40 -13.92 -9.07 21.20
CA GLN A 40 -14.45 -9.55 22.47
C GLN A 40 -13.48 -10.52 23.15
N LYS A 41 -12.86 -11.42 22.37
CA LYS A 41 -11.92 -12.42 22.88
C LYS A 41 -10.55 -11.82 23.21
N PHE A 42 -10.11 -10.82 22.44
CA PHE A 42 -8.82 -10.17 22.54
C PHE A 42 -9.00 -8.64 22.53
N PRO A 43 -9.28 -8.02 23.68
CA PRO A 43 -9.63 -6.60 23.75
C PRO A 43 -8.62 -5.63 23.14
N ASN A 44 -7.34 -6.00 23.11
CA ASN A 44 -6.24 -5.17 22.60
C ASN A 44 -5.74 -5.59 21.20
N ILE A 45 -6.47 -6.45 20.48
CA ILE A 45 -6.05 -6.95 19.15
C ILE A 45 -6.09 -5.83 18.10
N TRP A 46 -5.16 -5.88 17.15
CA TRP A 46 -5.28 -5.14 15.89
C TRP A 46 -5.89 -6.04 14.81
N LEU A 47 -6.74 -5.47 13.97
CA LEU A 47 -7.43 -6.17 12.91
C LEU A 47 -6.80 -5.79 11.57
N GLU A 48 -5.83 -6.58 11.14
CA GLU A 48 -5.23 -6.45 9.81
C GLU A 48 -6.15 -7.06 8.75
N LEU A 49 -6.42 -6.30 7.70
CA LEU A 49 -7.07 -6.79 6.49
C LEU A 49 -6.04 -6.78 5.33
N SER A 50 -5.83 -7.93 4.71
CA SER A 50 -4.89 -8.07 3.59
C SER A 50 -5.67 -8.27 2.28
N ASP A 51 -6.10 -7.18 1.64
CA ASP A 51 -6.86 -7.20 0.39
C ASP A 51 -5.95 -7.22 -0.84
N ALA A 52 -5.48 -8.41 -1.21
CA ALA A 52 -4.62 -8.60 -2.38
C ALA A 52 -5.34 -8.26 -3.69
N SER A 53 -6.66 -8.50 -3.77
CA SER A 53 -7.50 -8.16 -4.91
C SER A 53 -7.68 -6.66 -5.11
N GLY A 54 -7.49 -5.86 -4.07
CA GLY A 54 -7.48 -4.40 -4.10
C GLY A 54 -6.25 -3.76 -4.75
N SER A 55 -5.27 -4.57 -5.16
CA SER A 55 -4.03 -4.10 -5.80
C SER A 55 -4.30 -3.43 -7.16
N PRO A 56 -3.52 -2.39 -7.55
CA PRO A 56 -3.61 -1.81 -8.90
C PRO A 56 -3.39 -2.78 -10.06
N LEU A 57 -2.83 -3.96 -9.79
CA LEU A 57 -2.71 -5.02 -10.79
C LEU A 57 -4.08 -5.61 -11.19
N PHE A 58 -5.09 -5.51 -10.32
CA PHE A 58 -6.43 -6.09 -10.53
C PHE A 58 -7.52 -5.04 -10.69
N ILE A 59 -7.45 -3.94 -9.95
CA ILE A 59 -8.48 -2.88 -9.93
C ILE A 59 -7.82 -1.50 -10.03
N SER A 60 -8.39 -0.59 -10.82
CA SER A 60 -7.83 0.77 -10.90
C SER A 60 -7.88 1.49 -9.54
N PRO A 61 -6.94 2.39 -9.22
CA PRO A 61 -6.99 3.17 -7.98
C PRO A 61 -8.32 3.90 -7.78
N HIS A 62 -8.92 4.40 -8.86
CA HIS A 62 -10.23 5.06 -8.81
C HIS A 62 -11.35 4.11 -8.36
N LEU A 63 -11.45 2.92 -8.98
CA LEU A 63 -12.47 1.94 -8.60
C LEU A 63 -12.23 1.38 -7.19
N PHE A 64 -10.97 1.24 -6.78
CA PHE A 64 -10.64 0.86 -5.41
C PHE A 64 -11.15 1.89 -4.40
N GLN A 65 -10.79 3.17 -4.60
CA GLN A 65 -11.22 4.25 -3.72
C GLN A 65 -12.74 4.41 -3.67
N LYS A 66 -13.41 4.22 -4.82
CA LYS A 66 -14.85 4.40 -4.94
C LYS A 66 -15.67 3.23 -4.40
N ILE A 67 -15.21 2.00 -4.59
CA ILE A 67 -16.00 0.78 -4.34
C ILE A 67 -15.31 -0.12 -3.32
N ALA A 68 -14.13 -0.67 -3.65
CA ALA A 68 -13.51 -1.74 -2.87
C ALA A 68 -13.10 -1.32 -1.45
N ALA A 69 -12.77 -0.05 -1.25
CA ALA A 69 -12.42 0.51 0.05
C ALA A 69 -13.62 0.77 0.98
N GLY A 70 -14.84 0.81 0.43
CA GLY A 70 -16.09 1.11 1.16
C GLY A 70 -16.27 0.25 2.41
N PRO A 71 -16.20 -1.09 2.31
CA PRO A 71 -16.22 -1.99 3.45
C PRO A 71 -15.29 -1.59 4.59
N VAL A 72 -14.00 -1.38 4.30
CA VAL A 72 -13.00 -1.06 5.32
C VAL A 72 -13.28 0.31 5.95
N LEU A 73 -13.59 1.31 5.12
CA LEU A 73 -13.95 2.64 5.60
C LEU A 73 -15.16 2.60 6.54
N ARG A 74 -16.14 1.75 6.24
CA ARG A 74 -17.30 1.51 7.11
C ARG A 74 -16.86 0.92 8.45
N LEU A 75 -16.02 -0.13 8.44
CA LEU A 75 -15.49 -0.73 9.67
C LEU A 75 -14.79 0.31 10.56
N ILE A 76 -13.94 1.14 9.95
CA ILE A 76 -13.18 2.18 10.66
C ILE A 76 -14.10 3.24 11.26
N LYS A 77 -15.15 3.66 10.54
CA LYS A 77 -16.00 4.80 10.92
C LYS A 77 -17.18 4.43 11.82
N GLU A 78 -17.78 3.27 11.63
CA GLU A 78 -19.07 2.93 12.25
C GLU A 78 -18.93 2.10 13.53
N PHE A 79 -17.77 1.46 13.75
CA PHE A 79 -17.60 0.53 14.86
C PHE A 79 -16.68 1.09 15.95
N PRO A 80 -16.99 0.90 17.24
CA PRO A 80 -16.15 1.40 18.34
C PRO A 80 -14.72 0.89 18.34
N TRP A 81 -14.48 -0.26 17.70
CA TRP A 81 -13.17 -0.89 17.54
C TRP A 81 -12.48 -0.55 16.20
N GLY A 82 -13.12 0.27 15.35
CA GLY A 82 -12.68 0.59 14.01
C GLY A 82 -11.30 1.26 13.95
N ASN A 83 -10.89 1.98 15.00
CA ASN A 83 -9.56 2.58 15.10
C ASN A 83 -8.40 1.54 15.19
N ARG A 84 -8.72 0.25 15.34
CA ARG A 84 -7.75 -0.85 15.34
C ARG A 84 -7.72 -1.63 14.02
N VAL A 85 -8.53 -1.21 13.05
CA VAL A 85 -8.57 -1.80 11.71
C VAL A 85 -7.59 -1.08 10.81
N PHE A 86 -6.83 -1.85 10.03
CA PHE A 86 -5.96 -1.28 8.99
C PHE A 86 -5.79 -2.26 7.81
N VAL A 87 -5.41 -1.71 6.65
CA VAL A 87 -5.15 -2.50 5.44
C VAL A 87 -3.66 -2.50 5.12
N ALA A 88 -3.00 -3.63 5.35
CA ALA A 88 -1.54 -3.71 5.27
C ALA A 88 -0.97 -3.71 3.83
N ASN A 89 -1.79 -3.84 2.79
CA ASN A 89 -1.32 -4.15 1.44
C ASN A 89 -1.92 -3.30 0.31
N TYR A 90 -2.46 -2.11 0.59
CA TYR A 90 -2.93 -1.21 -0.47
C TYR A 90 -1.77 -0.55 -1.25
N ARG A 91 -1.50 -1.06 -2.46
CA ARG A 91 -0.38 -0.65 -3.33
C ARG A 91 -0.72 0.50 -4.29
N GLY A 92 -1.30 1.61 -3.84
CA GLY A 92 -1.75 2.68 -4.75
C GLY A 92 -0.64 3.55 -5.41
N ASP A 93 0.60 3.48 -4.95
CA ASP A 93 1.71 4.35 -5.39
C ASP A 93 2.48 3.74 -6.56
N MET A 94 1.78 3.57 -7.69
CA MET A 94 2.40 3.13 -8.94
C MET A 94 2.35 4.28 -9.94
N THR A 95 3.51 4.76 -10.41
CA THR A 95 3.50 5.69 -11.55
C THR A 95 2.87 4.97 -12.75
N PRO A 96 2.02 5.65 -13.55
CA PRO A 96 1.54 5.07 -14.79
C PRO A 96 2.76 4.68 -15.60
N LYS A 97 2.89 3.38 -15.91
CA LYS A 97 3.92 2.90 -16.84
C LYS A 97 3.75 3.69 -18.13
N ILE A 98 4.57 4.72 -18.35
CA ILE A 98 4.88 5.15 -19.71
C ILE A 98 5.34 3.85 -20.35
N SER A 99 4.62 3.41 -21.37
CA SER A 99 4.95 2.23 -22.16
C SER A 99 6.37 2.41 -22.68
N ARG A 100 7.35 1.95 -21.89
CA ARG A 100 8.67 1.62 -22.38
C ARG A 100 8.43 0.40 -23.24
N VAL A 101 8.16 0.69 -24.51
CA VAL A 101 8.36 -0.24 -25.62
C VAL A 101 9.70 -0.93 -25.37
N GLU A 102 9.61 -2.23 -25.13
CA GLU A 102 10.59 -3.27 -25.41
C GLU A 102 12.08 -2.93 -25.31
N GLY A 103 12.78 -3.68 -24.45
CA GLY A 103 14.15 -4.07 -24.76
C GLY A 103 15.16 -3.99 -23.62
N ARG A 104 15.21 -5.04 -22.78
CA ARG A 104 16.49 -5.64 -22.38
C ARG A 104 16.74 -6.91 -23.20
N ARG A 105 16.70 -6.78 -24.53
CA ARG A 105 17.29 -7.74 -25.49
C ARG A 105 17.64 -7.00 -26.77
N GLY A 106 18.89 -7.11 -27.22
CA GLY A 106 19.26 -6.91 -28.63
C GLY A 106 19.81 -5.53 -28.99
N ALA A 107 21.00 -5.55 -29.59
CA ALA A 107 21.71 -4.41 -30.15
C ALA A 107 21.06 -3.86 -31.44
N GLY A 108 21.29 -2.57 -31.76
CA GLY A 108 21.28 -2.09 -33.15
C GLY A 108 20.60 -0.75 -33.44
N ARG A 109 21.44 0.26 -33.73
CA ARG A 109 21.33 1.26 -34.83
C ARG A 109 20.11 2.22 -34.93
N ARG A 110 20.43 3.53 -34.73
CA ARG A 110 20.00 4.75 -35.46
C ARG A 110 18.50 5.01 -35.73
N ASN A 111 17.96 6.11 -35.17
CA ASN A 111 17.80 7.39 -35.90
C ASN A 111 17.34 8.57 -35.03
N ARG A 112 17.71 9.78 -35.47
CA ARG A 112 17.45 11.12 -34.89
C ARG A 112 16.10 11.71 -35.33
N ARG A 113 15.66 12.71 -34.54
CA ARG A 113 14.60 13.75 -34.75
C ARG A 113 13.18 13.27 -34.39
N ALA A 114 12.36 14.03 -33.65
CA ALA A 114 12.29 15.48 -33.46
C ALA A 114 11.93 15.87 -32.01
N GLN A 115 12.49 16.98 -31.56
CA GLN A 115 12.09 17.75 -30.38
C GLN A 115 10.68 18.33 -30.59
N GLN A 116 9.85 18.24 -29.55
CA GLN A 116 8.88 19.28 -29.26
C GLN A 116 8.83 19.49 -27.74
N THR A 117 9.20 20.70 -27.34
CA THR A 117 9.24 21.26 -26.00
C THR A 117 7.83 21.67 -25.53
N ASP A 118 7.56 21.53 -24.23
CA ASP A 118 6.83 22.47 -23.33
C ASP A 118 6.32 21.74 -22.06
N PRO A 119 5.94 22.41 -20.96
CA PRO A 119 6.78 23.11 -19.97
C PRO A 119 6.80 22.40 -18.59
N GLU A 120 7.99 22.23 -18.00
CA GLU A 120 8.27 21.39 -16.82
C GLU A 120 7.77 21.89 -15.44
N THR A 121 7.00 22.98 -15.37
CA THR A 121 6.61 23.60 -14.09
C THR A 121 5.21 23.27 -13.59
N SER A 122 4.29 22.84 -14.47
CA SER A 122 2.90 22.49 -14.08
C SER A 122 2.72 21.01 -13.71
N SER A 123 3.58 20.13 -14.23
CA SER A 123 3.51 18.68 -14.02
C SER A 123 3.96 18.25 -12.63
N THR A 124 4.97 18.91 -12.06
CA THR A 124 5.61 18.54 -10.78
C THR A 124 4.74 18.87 -9.57
N GLN A 125 3.99 19.97 -9.63
CA GLN A 125 3.05 20.35 -8.57
C GLN A 125 1.81 19.45 -8.58
N SER A 126 1.32 19.10 -9.78
CA SER A 126 0.24 18.15 -9.98
C SER A 126 0.59 16.75 -9.46
N SER A 127 1.81 16.26 -9.74
CA SER A 127 2.28 14.96 -9.24
C SER A 127 2.45 14.93 -7.73
N THR A 128 2.89 16.03 -7.12
CA THR A 128 3.03 16.15 -5.67
C THR A 128 1.66 16.14 -4.98
N ASN A 129 0.67 16.83 -5.55
CA ASN A 129 -0.69 16.84 -5.04
C ASN A 129 -1.34 15.45 -5.13
N ALA A 130 -1.18 14.75 -6.26
CA ALA A 130 -1.69 13.40 -6.44
C ALA A 130 -1.09 12.40 -5.43
N LEU A 131 0.20 12.52 -5.11
CA LEU A 131 0.85 11.69 -4.09
C LEU A 131 0.35 12.01 -2.67
N ASN A 132 0.12 13.29 -2.36
CA ASN A 132 -0.49 13.68 -1.07
C ASN A 132 -1.90 13.10 -0.94
N GLU A 133 -2.74 13.21 -1.98
CA GLU A 133 -4.09 12.64 -2.00
C GLU A 133 -4.06 11.11 -1.81
N LEU A 134 -3.10 10.43 -2.43
CA LEU A 134 -2.91 9.00 -2.24
C LEU A 134 -2.51 8.65 -0.79
N ILE A 135 -1.59 9.42 -0.20
CA ILE A 135 -1.17 9.21 1.20
C ILE A 135 -2.34 9.47 2.15
N ASP A 136 -3.13 10.51 1.91
CA ASP A 136 -4.33 10.81 2.70
C ASP A 136 -5.36 9.68 2.59
N PHE A 137 -5.52 9.11 1.40
CA PHE A 137 -6.37 7.93 1.21
C PHE A 137 -5.81 6.69 1.92
N LYS A 138 -4.51 6.40 1.82
CA LYS A 138 -3.85 5.33 2.58
C LYS A 138 -4.09 5.49 4.08
N LEU A 139 -3.97 6.70 4.60
CA LEU A 139 -4.24 7.01 6.01
C LEU A 139 -5.72 6.87 6.37
N SER A 140 -6.65 7.07 5.44
CA SER A 140 -8.06 6.80 5.70
C SER A 140 -8.35 5.31 5.94
N LEU A 141 -7.50 4.42 5.41
CA LEU A 141 -7.55 2.97 5.59
C LEU A 141 -6.59 2.45 6.66
N CYS A 142 -5.65 3.27 7.10
CA CYS A 142 -4.63 2.98 8.12
C CYS A 142 -4.44 4.23 8.98
N THR A 143 -5.39 4.48 9.88
CA THR A 143 -5.48 5.77 10.59
C THR A 143 -4.33 6.05 11.55
N GLU A 144 -3.63 5.00 11.97
CA GLU A 144 -2.64 5.06 13.05
C GLU A 144 -1.20 5.20 12.57
N PHE A 145 -0.89 4.90 11.30
CA PHE A 145 0.46 4.98 10.74
C PHE A 145 0.46 5.11 9.22
N ILE A 146 1.53 5.70 8.68
CA ILE A 146 1.76 5.75 7.24
C ILE A 146 2.48 4.47 6.81
N ILE A 147 1.91 3.79 5.81
CA ILE A 147 2.51 2.59 5.21
C ILE A 147 3.18 2.95 3.89
N LYS A 148 4.45 2.54 3.75
CA LYS A 148 5.13 2.41 2.45
C LYS A 148 5.41 0.94 2.19
N LEU A 149 4.83 0.40 1.13
CA LEU A 149 5.06 -0.97 0.65
C LEU A 149 6.29 -1.05 -0.27
N ASP A 150 6.82 -2.26 -0.45
CA ASP A 150 7.94 -2.54 -1.34
C ASP A 150 7.61 -2.21 -2.80
N ALA A 151 6.35 -2.45 -3.19
CA ALA A 151 5.84 -2.14 -4.53
C ALA A 151 5.55 -0.63 -4.76
N ASP A 152 5.51 0.19 -3.70
CA ASP A 152 5.30 1.63 -3.82
C ASP A 152 6.54 2.30 -4.42
N GLN A 153 6.34 3.07 -5.49
CA GLN A 153 7.45 3.59 -6.29
C GLN A 153 8.01 4.92 -5.78
N SER A 154 7.26 5.69 -4.99
CA SER A 154 7.74 6.97 -4.52
C SER A 154 8.91 6.79 -3.54
N PRO A 155 9.91 7.69 -3.56
CA PRO A 155 11.07 7.61 -2.68
C PRO A 155 10.71 7.56 -1.19
N LEU A 156 11.49 6.79 -0.41
CA LEU A 156 11.33 6.67 1.05
C LEU A 156 11.39 8.03 1.77
N SER A 157 12.18 8.99 1.25
CA SER A 157 12.26 10.34 1.81
C SER A 157 10.92 11.06 1.85
N ILE A 158 10.06 10.84 0.86
CA ILE A 158 8.72 11.44 0.82
C ILE A 158 7.87 10.87 1.96
N TYR A 159 7.88 9.54 2.13
CA TYR A 159 7.13 8.90 3.21
C TYR A 159 7.61 9.34 4.61
N ILE A 160 8.92 9.54 4.81
CA ILE A 160 9.48 10.11 6.04
C ILE A 160 8.93 11.52 6.30
N GLU A 161 8.99 12.40 5.31
CA GLU A 161 8.50 13.78 5.43
C GLU A 161 7.00 13.79 5.76
N GLN A 162 6.22 12.96 5.07
CA GLN A 162 4.77 12.90 5.21
C GLN A 162 4.38 12.32 6.57
N ALA A 163 5.13 11.35 7.09
CA ALA A 163 4.97 10.77 8.42
C ALA A 163 5.24 11.80 9.52
N ILE A 164 6.34 12.55 9.42
CA ILE A 164 6.68 13.62 10.37
C ILE A 164 5.65 14.76 10.31
N ARG A 165 5.23 15.16 9.10
CA ARG A 165 4.27 16.24 8.88
C ARG A 165 2.89 15.91 9.44
N ARG A 166 2.44 14.66 9.27
CA ARG A 166 1.12 14.19 9.74
C ARG A 166 1.15 13.59 11.14
N GLU A 167 2.32 13.56 11.75
CA GLU A 167 2.47 13.10 13.13
C GLU A 167 2.06 11.63 13.28
N LYS A 168 2.48 10.83 12.30
CA LYS A 168 2.18 9.40 12.20
C LYS A 168 3.47 8.59 12.17
N PRO A 169 3.53 7.45 12.87
CA PRO A 169 4.60 6.48 12.70
C PRO A 169 4.73 6.02 11.24
N LEU A 170 5.93 5.58 10.87
CA LEU A 170 6.24 5.04 9.55
C LEU A 170 6.37 3.52 9.62
N TYR A 171 5.64 2.85 8.75
CA TYR A 171 5.60 1.40 8.61
C TYR A 171 6.07 1.01 7.21
N LEU A 172 7.01 0.06 7.12
CA LEU A 172 7.71 -0.27 5.86
C LEU A 172 7.48 -1.73 5.45
N GLY A 173 7.02 -1.93 4.22
CA GLY A 173 6.91 -3.24 3.58
C GLY A 173 8.22 -3.68 2.92
N ILE A 174 8.51 -4.97 3.01
CA ILE A 174 9.67 -5.66 2.43
C ILE A 174 9.14 -6.82 1.60
N GLY A 175 9.38 -6.81 0.29
CA GLY A 175 8.88 -7.85 -0.62
C GLY A 175 9.53 -9.21 -0.45
N ALA A 176 8.74 -10.28 -0.42
CA ALA A 176 9.17 -11.68 -0.39
C ALA A 176 10.10 -12.09 -1.54
N THR A 177 10.01 -11.47 -2.72
CA THR A 177 10.93 -11.73 -3.85
C THR A 177 12.39 -11.44 -3.52
N ARG A 178 12.64 -10.61 -2.50
CA ARG A 178 14.00 -10.30 -2.04
C ARG A 178 14.61 -11.43 -1.20
N ILE A 179 13.79 -12.33 -0.68
CA ILE A 179 14.20 -13.44 0.19
C ILE A 179 13.88 -14.82 -0.42
N ASP A 180 13.13 -14.87 -1.51
CA ASP A 180 12.90 -16.09 -2.27
C ASP A 180 14.19 -16.53 -2.98
N ARG A 181 14.73 -17.68 -2.54
CA ARG A 181 15.92 -18.29 -3.12
C ARG A 181 15.79 -18.57 -4.62
N ASN A 182 14.59 -18.86 -5.13
CA ASN A 182 14.39 -19.15 -6.55
C ASN A 182 14.50 -17.88 -7.40
N SER A 183 14.24 -16.71 -6.79
CA SER A 183 14.36 -15.39 -7.40
C SER A 183 15.77 -14.78 -7.29
N ILE A 184 16.66 -15.37 -6.47
CA ILE A 184 18.01 -14.86 -6.22
C ILE A 184 19.03 -15.54 -7.15
N ALA A 185 19.45 -14.82 -8.19
CA ALA A 185 20.50 -15.26 -9.11
C ALA A 185 21.92 -15.15 -8.50
N ASP A 186 22.18 -14.09 -7.74
CA ASP A 186 23.45 -13.82 -7.06
C ASP A 186 23.20 -13.55 -5.58
N ARG A 187 23.70 -14.43 -4.72
CA ARG A 187 23.47 -14.38 -3.28
C ARG A 187 24.23 -13.26 -2.58
N GLU A 188 25.46 -12.99 -3.00
CA GLU A 188 26.28 -11.97 -2.34
C GLU A 188 25.77 -10.57 -2.71
N ALA A 189 25.38 -10.37 -3.98
CA ALA A 189 24.72 -9.14 -4.40
C ALA A 189 23.38 -8.95 -3.67
N ALA A 190 22.52 -9.96 -3.64
CA ALA A 190 21.22 -9.88 -2.94
C ALA A 190 21.38 -9.63 -1.43
N LYS A 191 22.39 -10.24 -0.80
CA LYS A 191 22.73 -9.98 0.60
C LYS A 191 23.12 -8.52 0.82
N SER A 192 24.03 -7.99 0.00
CA SER A 192 24.45 -6.58 0.10
C SER A 192 23.27 -5.63 -0.07
N GLU A 193 22.39 -5.90 -1.05
CA GLU A 193 21.19 -5.09 -1.28
C GLU A 193 20.21 -5.15 -0.10
N LEU A 194 20.02 -6.32 0.51
CA LEU A 194 19.19 -6.49 1.70
C LEU A 194 19.77 -5.77 2.92
N GLU A 195 21.09 -5.81 3.11
CA GLU A 195 21.75 -5.09 4.20
C GLU A 195 21.57 -3.57 4.06
N ASP A 196 21.71 -3.03 2.85
CA ASP A 196 21.46 -1.62 2.55
C ASP A 196 19.99 -1.25 2.77
N LEU A 197 19.06 -2.08 2.28
CA LEU A 197 17.62 -1.86 2.46
C LEU A 197 17.23 -1.86 3.94
N ALA A 198 17.70 -2.85 4.71
CA ALA A 198 17.44 -2.95 6.14
C ALA A 198 18.02 -1.75 6.89
N THR A 199 19.25 -1.35 6.57
CA THR A 199 19.91 -0.18 7.16
C THR A 199 19.13 1.10 6.89
N ASN A 200 18.69 1.32 5.65
CA ASN A 200 17.94 2.50 5.26
C ASN A 200 16.54 2.52 5.89
N SER A 201 15.88 1.36 5.96
CA SER A 201 14.57 1.21 6.61
C SER A 201 14.65 1.51 8.10
N ALA A 202 15.63 0.93 8.80
CA ALA A 202 15.86 1.19 10.22
C ALA A 202 16.16 2.67 10.50
N LYS A 203 17.00 3.30 9.67
CA LYS A 203 17.26 4.75 9.76
C LYS A 203 15.99 5.58 9.57
N ALA A 204 15.16 5.25 8.57
CA ALA A 204 13.91 5.96 8.31
C ALA A 204 12.93 5.86 9.49
N ILE A 205 12.69 4.64 9.98
CA ILE A 205 11.84 4.40 11.15
C ILE A 205 12.35 5.15 12.37
N LYS A 206 13.68 5.12 12.60
CA LYS A 206 14.32 5.84 13.69
C LYS A 206 14.12 7.35 13.58
N THR A 207 14.41 7.95 12.43
CA THR A 207 14.24 9.39 12.19
C THR A 207 12.81 9.85 12.47
N VAL A 208 11.81 9.11 11.98
CA VAL A 208 10.40 9.44 12.25
C VAL A 208 10.10 9.29 13.73
N SER A 209 10.52 8.18 14.36
CA SER A 209 10.22 7.90 15.77
C SER A 209 10.86 8.94 16.71
N GLU A 210 12.09 9.39 16.44
CA GLU A 210 12.76 10.46 17.19
C GLU A 210 12.02 11.79 17.02
N SER A 211 11.64 12.15 15.79
CA SER A 211 10.88 13.37 15.53
C SER A 211 9.51 13.40 16.22
N LEU A 212 8.82 12.26 16.32
CA LEU A 212 7.54 12.15 17.03
C LEU A 212 7.74 12.21 18.55
N ALA A 213 8.79 11.55 19.07
CA ALA A 213 9.14 11.60 20.48
C ALA A 213 9.46 13.02 20.95
N ASP A 214 10.18 13.81 20.14
CA ASP A 214 10.49 15.22 20.42
C ASP A 214 9.23 16.10 20.50
N LYS A 215 8.15 15.71 19.81
CA LYS A 215 6.84 16.35 19.87
C LYS A 215 5.92 15.79 20.97
N GLY A 216 6.40 14.84 21.78
CA GLY A 216 5.60 14.15 22.81
C GLY A 216 4.56 13.18 22.25
N GLN A 217 4.68 12.79 20.98
CA GLN A 217 3.73 11.92 20.28
C GLN A 217 4.27 10.49 20.23
N TYR A 218 4.20 9.83 21.37
CA TYR A 218 4.58 8.43 21.46
C TYR A 218 3.53 7.53 20.81
N ARG A 219 3.97 6.33 20.38
CA ARG A 219 3.08 5.30 19.83
C ARG A 219 2.02 4.91 20.86
N SER A 220 0.88 4.42 20.37
CA SER A 220 -0.19 3.91 21.23
C SER A 220 0.33 2.83 22.18
N ASN A 221 -0.31 2.71 23.35
CA ASN A 221 -0.02 1.64 24.31
C ASN A 221 -0.57 0.27 23.89
N LEU A 222 -1.23 0.16 22.73
CA LEU A 222 -1.65 -1.14 22.18
C LEU A 222 -0.41 -1.90 21.67
N SER A 223 -0.52 -3.22 21.63
CA SER A 223 0.51 -4.08 21.04
C SER A 223 0.71 -3.70 19.57
N TRP A 224 1.79 -2.98 19.27
CA TRP A 224 2.05 -2.41 17.95
C TRP A 224 2.15 -3.51 16.88
N PRO A 225 1.53 -3.38 15.69
CA PRO A 225 1.58 -4.39 14.63
C PRO A 225 2.97 -4.55 13.99
N GLY A 226 3.97 -3.78 14.44
CA GLY A 226 5.36 -3.80 13.98
C GLY A 226 5.73 -2.53 13.24
N ASP A 227 6.99 -2.40 12.83
CA ASP A 227 7.44 -1.30 11.95
C ASP A 227 7.80 -1.77 10.54
N VAL A 228 7.88 -3.10 10.39
CA VAL A 228 8.31 -3.78 9.18
C VAL A 228 7.36 -4.94 8.89
N TYR A 229 6.96 -5.08 7.64
CA TYR A 229 6.10 -6.15 7.15
C TYR A 229 6.75 -6.89 6.00
N PHE A 230 6.79 -8.22 6.08
CA PHE A 230 7.23 -9.05 4.96
C PHE A 230 6.02 -9.34 4.07
N GLU A 231 6.01 -8.71 2.89
CA GLU A 231 4.93 -8.85 1.92
C GLU A 231 5.08 -10.15 1.14
N ASP A 232 4.00 -10.91 1.01
CA ASP A 232 3.92 -11.86 -0.10
C ASP A 232 3.78 -11.08 -1.42
N VAL A 233 4.67 -11.35 -2.35
CA VAL A 233 4.66 -10.76 -3.68
C VAL A 233 4.63 -11.90 -4.67
N ASN A 234 3.50 -12.05 -5.36
CA ASN A 234 3.42 -12.88 -6.55
C ASN A 234 4.37 -12.29 -7.60
N ALA A 235 5.63 -12.75 -7.61
CA ALA A 235 6.36 -12.83 -8.86
C ALA A 235 5.71 -13.97 -9.65
N GLU A 236 5.35 -13.69 -10.90
CA GLU A 236 4.81 -14.68 -11.83
C GLU A 236 5.56 -16.01 -11.72
N SER A 237 4.81 -17.10 -11.48
CA SER A 237 5.29 -18.48 -11.63
C SER A 237 5.23 -18.91 -13.09
#